data_AF-A0A8X6XX17-F1
#
_entry.id   AF-A0A8X6XX17-F1
#
_cell.length_a   1.000
_cell.length_b   1.000
_cell.length_c   1.000
_cell.angle_alpha   90.00
_cell.angle_beta   90.00
_cell.angle_gamma   90.00
#
_symmetry.space_group_name_H-M   'P 1'
#
loop_
_entity.id
_entity.type
_entity.pdbx_description
1 polymer ?
#
loop_
_entity_poly.entity_id
_entity_poly.type
_entity_poly.pdbx_seq_one_letter_code
_entity_poly.pdbx_strand_id
1 'polypeptide(L)'
;MGLTFLAAGTSIPDLITSVLVARKGFGDMAVSSSVGSNIFDVSVGLPLPWFLSCLIFGPVEVSSSGMACSLLLLFMMLLFVIISIAAFKWKMNVGLAMVMFFLYFVFIACSLLLEYGVVDCDQLLGK
;
A
#
# COMPACT_ATOMS: atom_id res chain seq x y z
N MET A 1 16.90 5.18 1.78
CA MET A 1 17.38 3.89 2.33
C MET A 1 16.94 3.64 3.77
N GLY A 2 17.09 4.57 4.71
CA GLY A 2 16.61 4.39 6.10
C GLY A 2 15.09 4.15 6.22
N LEU A 3 14.29 4.91 5.46
CA LEU A 3 12.83 4.73 5.38
C LEU A 3 12.43 3.35 4.86
N THR A 4 13.18 2.80 3.91
CA THR A 4 12.91 1.48 3.31
C THR A 4 13.16 0.35 4.30
N PHE A 5 14.23 0.44 5.10
CA PHE A 5 14.50 -0.51 6.18
C PHE A 5 13.48 -0.42 7.31
N LEU A 6 13.06 0.80 7.66
CA LEU A 6 12.03 1.03 8.67
C LEU A 6 10.67 0.44 8.23
N ALA A 7 10.27 0.70 6.99
CA ALA A 7 9.06 0.14 6.40
C ALA A 7 9.12 -1.40 6.29
N ALA A 8 10.28 -1.96 5.93
CA ALA A 8 10.47 -3.41 5.96
C ALA A 8 10.32 -3.96 7.39
N GLY A 9 10.81 -3.24 8.39
CA GLY A 9 10.72 -3.61 9.80
C GLY A 9 9.28 -3.71 10.34
N THR A 10 8.33 -2.95 9.79
CA THR A 10 6.91 -3.04 10.19
C THR A 10 6.17 -4.15 9.43
N SER A 11 6.36 -4.26 8.11
CA SER A 11 5.60 -5.22 7.29
C SER A 11 6.12 -6.67 7.35
N ILE A 12 7.41 -6.90 7.63
CA ILE A 12 7.98 -8.26 7.75
C ILE A 12 7.35 -9.06 8.90
N PRO A 13 7.25 -8.54 10.14
CA PRO A 13 6.61 -9.29 11.23
C PRO A 13 5.13 -9.56 10.95
N ASP A 14 4.39 -8.61 10.37
CA ASP A 14 2.98 -8.81 9.98
C ASP A 14 2.80 -9.89 8.90
N LEU A 15 3.74 -9.97 7.96
CA LEU A 15 3.78 -11.04 6.97
C LEU A 15 3.99 -12.39 7.64
N ILE A 16 4.96 -12.49 8.56
CA ILE A 16 5.28 -13.74 9.26
C ILE A 16 4.08 -14.23 10.09
N THR A 17 3.43 -13.34 10.84
CA THR A 17 2.25 -13.68 11.66
C THR A 17 1.09 -14.12 10.78
N SER A 18 0.81 -13.41 9.68
CA SER A 18 -0.25 -13.74 8.73
C SER A 18 -0.01 -15.10 8.06
N VAL A 19 1.22 -15.40 7.63
CA VAL A 19 1.57 -16.70 7.04
C VAL A 19 1.43 -17.84 8.05
N LEU A 20 1.83 -17.62 9.30
CA LEU A 20 1.72 -18.63 10.37
C LEU A 20 0.26 -18.98 10.66
N VAL A 21 -0.62 -17.97 10.73
CA VAL A 21 -2.06 -18.13 10.98
C VAL A 21 -2.76 -18.76 9.77
N ALA A 22 -2.38 -18.37 8.55
CA ALA A 22 -2.89 -19.00 7.32
C ALA A 22 -2.52 -20.49 7.25
N ARG A 23 -1.29 -20.86 7.63
CA ARG A 23 -0.85 -22.27 7.68
C ARG A 23 -1.59 -23.12 8.71
N LYS A 24 -2.15 -22.50 9.75
CA LYS A 24 -3.00 -23.16 10.74
C LYS A 24 -4.44 -23.37 10.27
N GLY A 25 -4.76 -22.98 9.03
CA GLY A 25 -6.10 -23.10 8.44
C GLY A 25 -6.99 -21.86 8.65
N PHE A 26 -6.48 -20.82 9.34
CA PHE A 26 -7.22 -19.59 9.61
C PHE A 26 -6.91 -18.51 8.56
N GLY A 27 -7.13 -18.81 7.28
CA GLY A 27 -6.85 -17.88 6.17
C GLY A 27 -7.60 -16.55 6.29
N ASP A 28 -8.87 -16.59 6.69
CA ASP A 28 -9.69 -15.37 6.83
C ASP A 28 -9.15 -14.45 7.93
N MET A 29 -8.60 -15.02 9.01
CA MET A 29 -7.95 -14.29 10.09
C MET A 29 -6.62 -13.68 9.64
N ALA A 30 -5.86 -14.39 8.81
CA ALA A 30 -4.62 -13.86 8.24
C ALA A 30 -4.90 -12.65 7.33
N VAL A 31 -5.93 -12.72 6.49
CA VAL A 31 -6.32 -11.61 5.61
C VAL A 31 -6.82 -10.41 6.43
N SER A 32 -7.67 -10.63 7.44
CA SER A 32 -8.19 -9.54 8.26
C SER A 32 -7.10 -8.86 9.10
N SER A 33 -6.13 -9.63 9.62
CA SER A 33 -4.96 -9.09 10.33
C SER A 33 -4.12 -8.22 9.40
N SER A 34 -3.83 -8.68 8.18
CA SER A 34 -3.04 -7.93 7.21
C SER A 34 -3.73 -6.64 6.77
N VAL A 35 -5.04 -6.68 6.49
CA VAL A 35 -5.82 -5.48 6.14
C VAL A 35 -5.90 -4.51 7.33
N GLY A 36 -6.08 -5.03 8.55
CA GLY A 36 -6.16 -4.23 9.77
C GLY A 36 -4.87 -3.46 10.08
N SER A 37 -3.71 -4.11 9.94
CA SER A 37 -2.40 -3.45 10.18
C SER A 37 -2.19 -2.27 9.22
N ASN A 38 -2.46 -2.45 7.93
CA ASN A 38 -2.33 -1.38 6.94
C ASN A 38 -3.28 -0.20 7.21
N ILE A 39 -4.51 -0.48 7.66
CA ILE A 39 -5.47 0.57 8.04
C ILE A 39 -4.95 1.34 9.27
N PHE A 40 -4.40 0.64 10.27
CA PHE A 40 -3.82 1.26 11.45
C PHE A 40 -2.61 2.14 11.11
N ASP A 41 -1.73 1.69 10.22
CA ASP A 41 -0.57 2.47 9.76
C ASP A 41 -1.01 3.77 9.09
N VAL A 42 -2.03 3.74 8.23
CA VAL A 42 -2.51 4.95 7.54
C VAL A 42 -3.30 5.88 8.47
N SER A 43 -4.11 5.32 9.37
CA SER A 43 -4.99 6.12 10.24
C SER A 43 -4.33 6.63 11.51
N VAL A 44 -3.35 5.89 12.04
CA VAL A 44 -2.70 6.17 13.31
C VAL A 44 -1.18 6.32 13.13
N GLY A 45 -0.54 5.39 12.42
CA GLY A 45 0.93 5.36 12.25
C GLY A 45 1.50 6.60 11.55
N LEU A 46 0.88 7.07 10.47
CA LEU A 46 1.30 8.27 9.74
C LEU A 46 0.83 9.59 10.39
N PRO A 47 -0.44 9.73 10.85
CA PRO A 47 -0.92 11.01 11.34
C PRO A 47 -0.41 11.37 12.73
N LEU A 48 -0.16 10.39 13.62
CA LEU A 48 0.30 10.68 14.98
C LEU A 48 1.66 11.42 15.01
N PRO A 49 2.73 10.94 14.36
CA PRO A 49 4.01 11.63 14.34
C PRO A 49 3.93 13.00 13.69
N TRP A 50 3.13 13.13 12.62
CA TRP A 50 2.92 14.40 11.95
C TRP A 50 2.17 15.40 12.84
N PHE A 51 1.12 14.95 13.53
CA PHE A 51 0.38 15.75 14.50
C PHE A 51 1.27 16.22 15.66
N LEU A 52 2.08 15.32 16.22
CA LEU A 52 3.05 15.66 17.27
C LEU A 52 4.08 16.68 16.79
N SER A 53 4.56 16.51 15.55
CA SER A 53 5.55 17.43 14.96
C SER A 53 4.96 18.82 14.74
N CYS A 54 3.72 18.92 14.25
CA CYS A 54 3.02 20.18 14.11
C CYS A 54 2.79 20.90 15.46
N LEU A 55 2.53 20.14 16.53
CA LEU A 55 2.33 20.69 17.88
C LEU A 55 3.63 21.28 18.47
N ILE A 56 4.78 20.66 18.21
CA ILE A 56 6.07 21.04 18.81
C ILE A 56 6.83 22.05 17.94
N PHE A 57 6.85 21.86 16.63
CA PHE A 57 7.73 22.59 15.69
C PHE A 57 6.98 23.58 14.78
N GLY A 58 5.65 23.63 14.86
CA GLY A 58 4.82 24.49 14.00
C GLY A 58 4.46 23.84 12.65
N PRO A 59 3.76 24.58 11.77
CA PRO A 59 3.21 24.02 10.53
C PRO A 59 4.32 23.56 9.58
N VAL A 60 4.24 22.29 9.17
CA VAL A 60 5.16 21.69 8.19
C VAL A 60 4.63 21.94 6.78
N GLU A 61 5.38 22.67 5.96
CA GLU A 61 5.05 22.88 4.55
C GLU A 61 5.28 21.60 3.74
N VAL A 62 4.28 21.22 2.94
CA VAL A 62 4.30 20.03 2.10
C VAL A 62 4.44 20.46 0.64
N SER A 63 5.56 20.14 0.00
CA SER A 63 5.80 20.46 -1.42
C SER A 63 5.15 19.41 -2.32
N SER A 64 4.12 19.80 -3.08
CA SER A 64 3.18 18.87 -3.76
C SER A 64 3.63 18.28 -5.10
N SER A 65 4.85 18.57 -5.58
CA SER A 65 5.29 18.12 -6.91
C SER A 65 5.39 16.59 -6.96
N GLY A 66 4.41 15.94 -7.59
CA GLY A 66 4.34 14.48 -7.77
C GLY A 66 3.47 13.70 -6.77
N MET A 67 3.11 14.26 -5.61
CA MET A 67 2.33 13.52 -4.60
C MET A 67 0.93 13.13 -5.09
N ALA A 68 0.27 14.00 -5.85
CA ALA A 68 -1.07 13.74 -6.37
C ALA A 68 -1.09 12.51 -7.28
N CYS A 69 -0.04 12.33 -8.08
CA CYS A 69 0.09 11.22 -9.02
C CYS A 69 0.31 9.89 -8.28
N SER A 70 1.21 9.88 -7.29
CA SER A 70 1.47 8.71 -6.44
C SER A 70 0.24 8.32 -5.61
N LEU A 71 -0.51 9.30 -5.08
CA LEU A 71 -1.78 9.06 -4.38
C LEU A 71 -2.84 8.47 -5.30
N LEU A 72 -2.96 8.99 -6.53
CA LEU A 72 -3.93 8.50 -7.51
C LEU A 72 -3.60 7.07 -7.94
N LEU A 73 -2.33 6.77 -8.19
CA LEU A 73 -1.85 5.42 -8.52
C LEU A 73 -2.16 4.44 -7.37
N LEU A 74 -1.86 4.82 -6.14
CA LEU A 74 -2.12 4.00 -4.95
C LEU A 74 -3.63 3.75 -4.74
N PHE A 75 -4.45 4.78 -4.96
CA PHE A 75 -5.91 4.66 -4.88
C PHE A 75 -6.48 3.75 -5.98
N MET A 76 -6.01 3.89 -7.22
CA MET A 76 -6.42 3.01 -8.33
C MET A 76 -6.08 1.56 -8.04
N MET A 77 -4.86 1.30 -7.55
CA MET A 77 -4.46 -0.05 -7.15
C MET A 77 -5.33 -0.64 -6.06
N LEU A 78 -5.66 0.14 -5.04
CA LEU A 78 -6.56 -0.29 -3.97
C LEU A 78 -7.92 -0.73 -4.53
N LEU A 79 -8.49 0.06 -5.46
CA LEU A 79 -9.74 -0.29 -6.13
C LEU A 79 -9.63 -1.59 -6.93
N PHE A 80 -8.56 -1.76 -7.73
CA PHE A 80 -8.34 -2.99 -8.48
C PHE A 80 -8.24 -4.22 -7.58
N VAL A 81 -7.54 -4.10 -6.44
CA VAL A 81 -7.45 -5.18 -5.45
C VAL A 81 -8.83 -5.52 -4.90
N ILE A 82 -9.62 -4.53 -4.47
CA ILE A 82 -10.98 -4.77 -3.93
C ILE A 82 -11.89 -5.42 -4.98
N ILE A 83 -11.88 -4.91 -6.22
CA ILE A 83 -12.69 -5.46 -7.32
C ILE A 83 -12.30 -6.91 -7.60
N SER A 84 -11.01 -7.22 -7.63
CA SER A 84 -10.55 -8.59 -7.86
C SER A 84 -10.99 -9.53 -6.72
N ILE A 85 -10.88 -9.13 -5.46
CA ILE A 85 -11.36 -9.93 -4.32
C ILE A 85 -12.87 -10.16 -4.41
N ALA A 86 -13.63 -9.11 -4.77
CA ALA A 86 -15.08 -9.20 -4.96
C ALA A 86 -15.45 -10.15 -6.11
N ALA A 87 -14.73 -10.11 -7.23
CA ALA A 87 -14.93 -11.01 -8.38
C ALA A 87 -14.69 -12.49 -8.02
N PHE A 88 -13.73 -12.77 -7.13
CA PHE A 88 -13.47 -14.11 -6.60
C PHE A 88 -14.38 -14.51 -5.43
N LYS A 89 -15.48 -13.79 -5.20
CA LYS A 89 -16.48 -14.06 -4.14
C LYS A 89 -15.87 -14.20 -2.75
N TRP A 90 -14.81 -13.43 -2.45
CA TRP A 90 -14.15 -13.48 -1.15
C TRP A 90 -13.64 -14.87 -0.76
N LYS A 91 -13.35 -15.73 -1.74
CA LYS A 91 -12.74 -17.04 -1.50
C LYS A 91 -11.26 -17.03 -1.86
N MET A 92 -10.44 -17.49 -0.93
CA MET A 92 -9.01 -17.62 -1.12
C MET A 92 -8.70 -18.81 -2.04
N ASN A 93 -8.61 -18.55 -3.34
CA ASN A 93 -8.24 -19.52 -4.37
C ASN A 93 -6.83 -19.24 -4.92
N VAL A 94 -6.17 -20.26 -5.44
CA VAL A 94 -4.85 -20.11 -6.10
C VAL A 94 -4.91 -19.12 -7.27
N GLY A 95 -6.04 -19.04 -7.97
CA GLY A 95 -6.28 -18.05 -9.02
C GLY A 95 -6.26 -16.60 -8.51
N LEU A 96 -6.86 -16.34 -7.33
CA LEU A 96 -6.80 -15.02 -6.70
C LEU A 96 -5.35 -14.65 -6.33
N ALA A 97 -4.58 -15.61 -5.81
CA ALA A 97 -3.18 -15.40 -5.49
C ALA A 97 -2.33 -15.03 -6.72
N MET A 98 -2.55 -15.71 -7.86
CA MET A 98 -1.89 -15.33 -9.13
C MET A 98 -2.26 -13.93 -9.60
N VAL A 99 -3.54 -13.56 -9.52
CA VAL A 99 -4.02 -12.21 -9.88
C VAL A 99 -3.39 -11.14 -8.98
N MET A 100 -3.31 -11.40 -7.67
CA MET A 100 -2.65 -10.51 -6.70
C MET A 100 -1.16 -10.31 -7.02
N PHE A 101 -0.43 -11.40 -7.29
CA PHE A 101 0.98 -11.32 -7.69
C PHE A 101 1.19 -10.54 -8.98
N PHE A 102 0.31 -10.75 -9.97
CA PHE A 102 0.35 -10.02 -11.23
C PHE A 102 0.11 -8.52 -11.02
N LEU A 103 -0.94 -8.15 -10.28
CA LEU A 103 -1.22 -6.75 -9.93
C LEU A 103 -0.06 -6.09 -9.20
N TYR A 104 0.60 -6.82 -8.29
CA TYR A 104 1.79 -6.31 -7.59
C TYR A 104 2.97 -6.03 -8.53
N PHE A 105 3.23 -6.93 -9.50
CA PHE A 105 4.24 -6.69 -10.52
C PHE A 105 3.92 -5.47 -11.39
N VAL A 106 2.66 -5.34 -11.84
CA VAL A 106 2.20 -4.19 -12.62
C VAL A 106 2.37 -2.90 -11.81
N PHE A 107 2.03 -2.92 -10.52
CA PHE A 107 2.22 -1.78 -9.63
C PHE A 107 3.68 -1.36 -9.52
N ILE A 108 4.59 -2.30 -9.26
CA ILE A 108 6.02 -1.97 -9.19
C ILE A 108 6.51 -1.41 -10.52
N ALA A 109 6.12 -2.03 -11.65
CA ALA A 109 6.50 -1.54 -12.96
C ALA A 109 6.01 -0.10 -13.19
N CYS A 110 4.72 0.18 -12.94
CA CYS A 110 4.16 1.53 -13.06
C CYS A 110 4.81 2.52 -12.09
N SER A 111 5.04 2.14 -10.84
CA SER A 111 5.68 2.98 -9.83
C SER A 111 7.12 3.32 -10.21
N LEU A 112 7.88 2.37 -10.74
CA LEU A 112 9.24 2.61 -11.22
C LEU A 112 9.24 3.49 -12.48
N LEU A 113 8.33 3.26 -13.43
CA LEU A 113 8.22 4.07 -14.64
C LEU A 113 7.90 5.55 -14.33
N LEU A 114 7.08 5.78 -13.31
CA LEU A 114 6.73 7.11 -12.81
C LEU A 114 7.93 7.76 -12.09
N GLU A 115 8.65 7.00 -11.26
CA GLU A 115 9.86 7.49 -10.55
C GLU A 115 11.02 7.81 -11.50
N TYR A 116 11.23 6.99 -12.54
CA TYR A 116 12.29 7.19 -13.54
C TYR A 116 11.96 8.28 -14.58
N GLY A 117 10.80 8.94 -14.46
CA GLY A 117 10.40 10.04 -15.36
C GLY A 117 10.15 9.60 -16.81
N VAL A 118 9.88 8.30 -17.03
CA VAL A 118 9.51 7.78 -18.36
C VAL A 118 8.03 8.10 -18.66
N VAL A 119 7.23 8.24 -17.60
CA VAL A 119 5.83 8.68 -17.66
C VAL A 119 5.73 10.00 -16.89
N ASP A 120 5.69 11.12 -17.62
CA ASP A 120 5.47 12.43 -17.03
C ASP A 120 4.03 12.54 -16.51
N CYS A 121 3.88 12.80 -15.21
CA CYS A 121 2.56 13.05 -14.61
C CYS A 121 1.87 14.31 -15.16
N ASP A 122 2.61 15.22 -15.82
CA ASP A 122 2.06 16.38 -16.53
C ASP A 122 1.21 15.94 -17.75
N GLN A 123 1.70 14.96 -18.54
CA GLN A 123 0.97 14.43 -19.69
C GLN A 123 -0.32 13.68 -19.33
N LEU A 124 -0.41 13.08 -18.13
CA LEU A 124 -1.59 12.35 -17.65
C LEU A 124 -2.68 13.28 -17.06
N LEU A 125 -2.27 14.43 -16.51
CA LEU A 125 -3.17 15.44 -15.94
C LEU A 125 -3.59 16.53 -16.93
N GLY A 126 -3.12 16.45 -18.18
CA GLY A 126 -3.53 17.37 -19.25
C GLY A 126 -3.00 18.79 -19.06
N LYS A 127 -1.71 18.92 -18.71
CA LYS A 127 -0.95 20.15 -18.90
C LYS A 127 0.27 19.90 -19.78
#